data_AF-A0A177A5A3-F1
#
_entry.id   AF-A0A177A5A3-F1
#
_cell.length_a   1.000
_cell.length_b   1.000
_cell.length_c   1.000
_cell.angle_alpha   90.00
_cell.angle_beta   90.00
_cell.angle_gamma   90.00
#
_symmetry.space_group_name_H-M   'P 1'
#
loop_
_entity.id
_entity.type
_entity.pdbx_description
1 polymer ?
#
loop_
_entity_poly.entity_id
_entity_poly.type
_entity_poly.pdbx_seq_one_letter_code
_entity_poly.pdbx_strand_id
1 'polypeptide(L)'
;MISFLVDFFDTIPFFEANLSCLAISTRFSVKSKLLLESATKDVEKAELQAQKLVAKEARVARQALNQARKQLHRAGIEARKEERARKKMIAQLYEEGLPIPPEFEEPIPDPEAPQIESEYESQCESQYESERGSEWE
;
A
#
# COMPACT_ATOMS: atom_id res chain seq x y z
N MET A 1 31.33 54.45 80.04
CA MET A 1 31.11 55.31 78.85
C MET A 1 32.21 54.93 77.87
N ILE A 2 32.00 54.25 76.75
CA ILE A 2 30.88 54.22 75.80
C ILE A 2 30.80 52.77 75.27
N SER A 3 29.64 52.14 75.47
CA SER A 3 29.18 50.99 74.68
C SER A 3 28.63 51.49 73.34
N PHE A 4 28.43 50.59 72.38
CA PHE A 4 27.87 50.80 71.03
C PHE A 4 28.89 51.20 69.97
N LEU A 5 29.32 50.23 69.16
CA LEU A 5 28.86 50.07 67.76
C LEU A 5 29.62 48.91 67.08
N VAL A 6 29.55 47.70 67.67
CA VAL A 6 29.52 46.50 66.82
C VAL A 6 28.06 46.38 66.40
N ASP A 7 27.79 46.00 65.16
CA ASP A 7 26.47 45.79 64.51
C ASP A 7 26.16 46.79 63.38
N PHE A 8 27.08 46.95 62.42
CA PHE A 8 26.78 47.56 61.11
C PHE A 8 26.94 46.58 59.92
N PHE A 9 26.88 45.26 60.17
CA PHE A 9 26.94 44.27 59.08
C PHE A 9 25.99 43.08 59.25
N ASP A 10 24.89 43.24 59.98
CA ASP A 10 23.84 42.22 60.07
C ASP A 10 22.47 42.77 59.69
N THR A 11 22.29 43.19 58.44
CA THR A 11 20.95 43.32 57.83
C THR A 11 21.04 43.26 56.31
N ILE A 12 21.27 42.08 55.72
CA ILE A 12 20.59 41.64 54.48
C ILE A 12 20.58 40.09 54.38
N PRO A 13 19.59 39.37 54.95
CA PRO A 13 19.27 38.01 54.52
C PRO A 13 18.08 37.99 53.55
N PHE A 14 17.75 39.11 52.89
CA PHE A 14 16.57 39.19 52.01
C PHE A 14 16.90 39.12 50.51
N PHE A 15 18.15 39.39 50.11
CA PHE A 15 18.51 39.48 48.69
C PHE A 15 19.01 38.16 48.10
N GLU A 16 19.72 37.32 48.87
CA GLU A 16 20.22 36.02 48.39
C GLU A 16 19.12 34.95 48.25
N ALA A 17 18.14 34.92 49.15
CA ALA A 17 17.04 33.94 49.10
C ALA A 17 16.15 34.13 47.85
N ASN A 18 16.01 35.36 47.37
CA ASN A 18 15.24 35.68 46.16
C ASN A 18 15.99 35.25 44.87
N LEU A 19 17.31 35.45 44.82
CA LEU A 19 18.15 35.00 43.71
C LEU A 19 18.20 33.47 43.61
N SER A 20 18.31 32.76 44.74
CA SER A 20 18.28 31.28 44.75
C SER A 20 16.92 30.72 44.33
N CYS A 21 15.81 31.31 44.78
CA CYS A 21 14.46 30.89 44.39
C CYS A 21 14.20 31.09 42.88
N LEU A 22 14.60 32.24 42.32
CA LEU A 22 14.47 32.52 40.88
C LEU A 22 15.34 31.57 40.04
N ALA A 23 16.56 31.27 40.49
CA ALA A 23 17.45 30.32 39.82
C ALA A 23 16.90 28.87 39.84
N ILE A 24 16.26 28.45 40.92
CA ILE A 24 15.64 27.12 41.02
C ILE A 24 14.40 27.03 40.12
N SER A 25 13.53 28.05 40.13
CA SER A 25 12.33 28.09 39.29
C SER A 25 12.64 28.07 37.79
N THR A 26 13.65 28.86 37.36
CA THR A 26 14.10 28.88 35.97
C THR A 26 14.72 27.55 35.53
N ARG A 27 15.57 26.94 36.37
CA ARG A 27 16.14 25.60 36.09
C ARG A 27 15.06 24.53 36.00
N PHE A 28 14.06 24.56 36.87
CA PHE A 28 12.93 23.65 36.82
C PHE A 28 12.11 23.82 35.53
N SER A 29 11.83 25.07 35.13
CA SER A 29 11.11 25.41 33.89
C SER A 29 11.85 25.00 32.62
N VAL A 30 13.19 25.17 32.58
CA VAL A 30 14.00 24.72 31.44
C VAL A 30 14.05 23.19 31.38
N LYS A 31 14.24 22.52 32.53
CA LYS A 31 14.31 21.06 32.59
C LYS A 31 12.98 20.40 32.20
N SER A 32 11.84 20.96 32.60
CA SER A 32 10.53 20.43 32.23
C SER A 32 10.24 20.56 30.74
N LYS A 33 10.59 21.69 30.11
CA LYS A 33 10.48 21.88 28.66
C LYS A 33 11.32 20.89 27.87
N LEU A 34 12.58 20.67 28.28
CA LEU A 34 13.46 19.71 27.63
C LEU A 34 12.94 18.27 27.75
N LEU A 35 12.37 17.89 28.90
CA LEU A 35 11.77 16.57 29.08
C LEU A 35 10.54 16.39 28.18
N LEU A 36 9.67 17.39 28.09
CA LEU A 36 8.50 17.37 27.19
C LEU A 36 8.93 17.22 25.72
N GLU A 37 9.92 17.97 25.26
CA GLU A 37 10.44 17.87 23.89
C GLU A 37 11.11 16.53 23.58
N SER A 38 11.75 15.89 24.57
CA SER A 38 12.30 14.55 24.39
C SER A 38 11.21 13.48 24.33
N ALA A 39 10.17 13.61 25.17
CA ALA A 39 9.05 12.69 25.21
C ALA A 39 8.22 12.72 23.92
N THR A 40 7.97 13.91 23.35
CA THR A 40 7.23 14.01 22.07
C THR A 40 7.99 13.35 20.92
N LYS A 41 9.32 13.53 20.86
CA LYS A 41 10.18 12.89 19.85
C LYS A 41 10.15 11.37 19.96
N ASP A 42 10.04 10.82 21.15
CA ASP A 42 9.99 9.37 21.35
C ASP A 42 8.62 8.79 21.01
N VAL A 43 7.54 9.53 21.28
CA VAL A 43 6.18 9.19 20.81
C VAL A 43 6.11 9.18 19.28
N GLU A 44 6.62 10.22 18.61
CA GLU A 44 6.65 10.30 17.14
C GLU A 44 7.42 9.12 16.50
N LYS A 45 8.56 8.72 17.10
CA LYS A 45 9.33 7.56 16.64
C LYS A 45 8.54 6.26 16.80
N ALA A 46 7.84 6.08 17.93
CA ALA A 46 7.04 4.90 18.19
C ALA A 46 5.85 4.80 17.22
N GLU A 47 5.18 5.91 16.95
CA GLU A 47 4.10 6.00 15.96
C GLU A 47 4.61 5.68 14.55
N LEU A 48 5.75 6.25 14.14
CA LEU A 48 6.36 5.96 12.85
C LEU A 48 6.75 4.49 12.71
N GLN A 49 7.23 3.86 13.79
CA GLN A 49 7.53 2.42 13.80
C GLN A 49 6.26 1.58 13.65
N ALA A 50 5.19 1.92 14.37
CA ALA A 50 3.90 1.24 14.23
C ALA A 50 3.35 1.35 12.80
N GLN A 51 3.40 2.54 12.20
CA GLN A 51 2.98 2.75 10.81
C GLN A 51 3.83 1.94 9.81
N LYS A 52 5.15 1.84 10.03
CA LYS A 52 6.04 1.03 9.19
C LYS A 52 5.70 -0.45 9.24
N LEU A 53 5.30 -0.97 10.41
CA LEU A 53 4.87 -2.37 10.53
C LEU A 53 3.59 -2.62 9.75
N VAL A 54 2.58 -1.77 9.96
CA VAL A 54 1.30 -1.86 9.22
C VAL A 54 1.52 -1.73 7.70
N ALA A 55 2.38 -0.81 7.26
CA ALA A 55 2.70 -0.64 5.85
C ALA A 55 3.42 -1.87 5.25
N LYS A 56 4.28 -2.54 6.02
CA LYS A 56 4.95 -3.78 5.58
C LYS A 56 3.94 -4.91 5.43
N GLU A 57 3.05 -5.10 6.40
CA GLU A 57 2.01 -6.13 6.34
C GLU A 57 1.07 -5.89 5.16
N ALA A 58 0.60 -4.65 4.97
CA ALA A 58 -0.23 -4.28 3.83
C ALA A 58 0.49 -4.50 2.49
N ARG A 59 1.80 -4.22 2.43
CA ARG A 59 2.60 -4.47 1.23
C ARG A 59 2.68 -5.96 0.91
N VAL A 60 2.95 -6.81 1.90
CA VAL A 60 3.01 -8.27 1.72
C VAL A 60 1.66 -8.81 1.24
N ALA A 61 0.56 -8.39 1.86
CA ALA A 61 -0.78 -8.79 1.44
C ALA A 61 -1.08 -8.40 -0.02
N ARG A 62 -0.74 -7.17 -0.42
CA ARG A 62 -0.89 -6.71 -1.81
C ARG A 62 -0.01 -7.51 -2.79
N GLN A 63 1.21 -7.85 -2.39
CA GLN A 63 2.10 -8.65 -3.22
C GLN A 63 1.54 -10.06 -3.42
N ALA A 64 1.04 -10.70 -2.36
CA ALA A 64 0.41 -12.02 -2.44
C ALA A 64 -0.81 -12.01 -3.37
N LEU A 65 -1.70 -11.02 -3.23
CA LEU A 65 -2.86 -10.85 -4.11
C LEU A 65 -2.42 -10.69 -5.57
N ASN A 66 -1.47 -9.80 -5.83
CA ASN A 66 -0.99 -9.55 -7.19
C ASN A 66 -0.31 -10.78 -7.81
N GLN A 67 0.38 -11.59 -7.01
CA GLN A 67 0.96 -12.85 -7.46
C GLN A 67 -0.14 -13.86 -7.84
N ALA A 68 -1.15 -14.05 -6.97
CA ALA A 68 -2.29 -14.92 -7.25
C ALA A 68 -3.03 -14.47 -8.53
N ARG A 69 -3.30 -13.16 -8.67
CA ARG A 69 -3.94 -12.60 -9.87
C ARG A 69 -3.14 -12.87 -11.14
N LYS A 70 -1.80 -12.74 -11.08
CA LYS A 70 -0.93 -13.06 -12.23
C LYS A 70 -0.94 -14.54 -12.59
N GLN A 71 -1.01 -15.43 -11.60
CA GLN A 71 -1.11 -16.86 -11.85
C GLN A 71 -2.43 -17.22 -12.54
N LEU A 72 -3.55 -16.68 -12.05
CA LEU A 72 -4.86 -16.86 -12.69
C LEU A 72 -4.86 -16.34 -14.12
N HIS A 73 -4.32 -15.14 -14.36
CA HIS A 73 -4.25 -14.55 -15.69
C HIS A 73 -3.40 -15.39 -16.67
N ARG A 74 -2.29 -15.97 -16.20
CA ARG A 74 -1.46 -16.87 -17.03
C ARG A 74 -2.23 -18.14 -17.41
N ALA A 75 -2.88 -18.77 -16.43
CA ALA A 75 -3.71 -19.95 -16.67
C ALA A 75 -4.86 -19.64 -17.65
N GLY A 76 -5.50 -18.47 -17.54
CA GLY A 76 -6.55 -18.04 -18.47
C GLY A 76 -6.03 -17.75 -19.89
N ILE A 77 -4.80 -17.27 -20.04
CA ILE A 77 -4.17 -17.14 -21.36
C ILE A 77 -3.90 -18.52 -21.97
N GLU A 78 -3.40 -19.46 -21.19
CA GLU A 78 -3.13 -20.83 -21.64
C GLU A 78 -4.43 -21.51 -22.09
N ALA A 79 -5.48 -21.48 -21.26
CA ALA A 79 -6.80 -22.01 -21.60
C ALA A 79 -7.37 -21.41 -22.89
N ARG A 80 -7.28 -20.08 -23.07
CA ARG A 80 -7.75 -19.43 -24.31
C ARG A 80 -6.93 -19.80 -25.54
N LYS A 81 -5.63 -20.06 -25.40
CA LYS A 81 -4.78 -20.52 -26.51
C LYS A 81 -5.14 -21.95 -26.89
N GLU A 82 -5.33 -22.82 -25.92
CA GLU A 82 -5.74 -24.21 -26.14
C GLU A 82 -7.12 -24.27 -26.79
N GLU A 83 -8.08 -23.46 -26.32
CA GLU A 83 -9.42 -23.39 -26.91
C GLU A 83 -9.39 -22.86 -28.35
N ARG A 84 -8.53 -21.89 -28.66
CA ARG A 84 -8.32 -21.43 -30.05
C ARG A 84 -7.70 -22.54 -30.91
N ALA A 85 -6.78 -23.33 -30.36
CA ALA A 85 -6.20 -24.47 -31.06
C ALA A 85 -7.26 -25.56 -31.32
N ARG A 86 -8.08 -25.89 -30.32
CA ARG A 86 -9.22 -26.81 -30.44
C ARG A 86 -10.15 -26.40 -31.58
N LYS A 87 -10.61 -25.14 -31.57
CA LYS A 87 -11.49 -24.60 -32.62
C LYS A 87 -10.87 -24.66 -34.02
N LYS A 88 -9.56 -24.39 -34.13
CA LYS A 88 -8.84 -24.50 -35.39
C LYS A 88 -8.80 -25.94 -35.91
N MET A 89 -8.52 -26.91 -35.05
CA MET A 89 -8.52 -28.33 -35.41
C MET A 89 -9.90 -28.81 -35.85
N ILE A 90 -10.96 -28.40 -35.14
CA ILE A 90 -12.35 -28.70 -35.50
C ILE A 90 -12.70 -28.14 -36.88
N ALA A 91 -12.34 -26.88 -37.15
CA ALA A 91 -12.59 -26.26 -38.45
C ALA A 91 -11.88 -27.03 -39.58
N GLN A 92 -10.64 -27.47 -39.37
CA GLN A 92 -9.90 -28.28 -40.34
C GLN A 92 -10.56 -29.64 -40.60
N LEU A 93 -10.97 -30.35 -39.55
CA LEU A 93 -11.68 -31.64 -39.70
C LEU A 93 -13.00 -31.47 -40.45
N TYR A 94 -13.71 -30.37 -40.18
CA TYR A 94 -14.94 -30.03 -40.89
C TYR A 94 -14.69 -29.75 -42.37
N GLU A 95 -13.63 -29.01 -42.71
CA GLU A 95 -13.19 -28.77 -44.09
C GLU A 95 -12.80 -30.07 -44.82
N GLU A 96 -12.15 -31.00 -44.11
CA GLU A 96 -11.76 -32.32 -44.63
C GLU A 96 -12.92 -33.33 -44.66
N GLY A 97 -14.09 -32.99 -44.09
CA GLY A 97 -15.25 -33.88 -44.00
C GLY A 97 -15.05 -35.08 -43.07
N LEU A 98 -14.10 -34.98 -42.15
CA LEU A 98 -13.76 -36.03 -41.19
C LEU A 98 -14.64 -35.92 -39.93
N PRO A 99 -14.98 -37.05 -39.29
CA PRO A 99 -15.69 -37.04 -38.02
C PRO A 99 -14.83 -36.40 -36.93
N ILE A 100 -15.46 -35.58 -36.08
CA ILE A 100 -14.78 -34.90 -34.97
C ILE A 100 -14.50 -35.93 -33.86
N PRO A 101 -13.24 -36.05 -33.40
CA PRO A 101 -12.88 -36.88 -32.25
C PRO A 101 -13.60 -36.43 -30.96
N PRO A 102 -13.96 -37.36 -30.07
CA PRO A 102 -14.66 -37.03 -28.82
C PRO A 102 -13.84 -36.11 -27.89
N GLU A 103 -12.51 -36.14 -27.98
CA GLU A 103 -11.60 -35.26 -27.20
C GLU A 103 -11.82 -33.77 -27.49
N PHE A 104 -12.37 -33.43 -28.66
CA PHE A 104 -12.64 -32.05 -29.05
C PHE A 104 -14.10 -31.63 -28.86
N GLU A 105 -14.97 -32.51 -28.34
CA GLU A 105 -16.37 -32.16 -28.07
C GLU A 105 -16.50 -31.20 -26.88
N GLU A 106 -15.66 -31.35 -25.86
CA GLU A 106 -15.71 -30.55 -24.64
C GLU A 106 -14.98 -29.20 -24.79
N PRO A 107 -15.61 -28.07 -24.46
CA PRO A 107 -14.95 -26.77 -24.38
C PRO A 107 -13.95 -26.71 -23.22
N ILE A 108 -12.80 -26.05 -23.43
CA ILE A 108 -11.80 -25.87 -22.36
C ILE A 108 -12.24 -24.71 -21.44
N PRO A 109 -12.40 -24.93 -20.12
CA PRO A 109 -12.82 -23.90 -19.19
C PRO A 109 -11.72 -22.86 -18.95
N ASP A 110 -12.05 -21.57 -19.06
CA ASP A 110 -11.13 -20.47 -18.74
C ASP A 110 -11.21 -20.13 -17.24
N PRO A 111 -10.14 -20.32 -16.45
CA PRO A 111 -10.12 -20.04 -15.02
C PRO A 111 -10.21 -18.54 -14.68
N GLU A 112 -9.96 -17.63 -15.64
CA GLU A 112 -10.11 -16.18 -15.46
C GLU A 112 -11.52 -15.70 -15.83
N ALA A 113 -12.25 -16.45 -16.66
CA ALA A 113 -13.62 -16.09 -17.01
C ALA A 113 -14.53 -16.28 -15.78
N PRO A 114 -15.52 -15.38 -15.55
CA PRO A 114 -16.62 -15.74 -14.68
C PRO A 114 -17.20 -17.06 -15.18
N GLN A 115 -17.65 -17.93 -14.27
CA GLN A 115 -18.39 -19.13 -14.65
C GLN A 115 -19.64 -18.67 -15.40
N ILE A 116 -19.54 -18.59 -16.72
CA ILE A 116 -20.63 -18.21 -17.60
C ILE A 116 -21.56 -19.42 -17.55
N GLU A 117 -22.57 -19.32 -16.70
CA GLU A 117 -23.82 -20.04 -16.89
C GLU A 117 -24.32 -19.66 -18.28
N SER A 118 -23.94 -20.46 -19.26
CA SER A 118 -24.70 -20.74 -20.48
C SER A 118 -25.56 -19.59 -21.01
N GLU A 119 -24.96 -18.52 -21.53
CA GLU A 119 -25.66 -17.63 -22.47
C GLU A 119 -24.95 -17.68 -23.82
N TYR A 120 -25.45 -18.64 -24.57
CA TYR A 120 -25.33 -18.85 -26.00
C TYR A 120 -25.68 -17.57 -26.79
N GLU A 121 -24.95 -17.37 -27.88
CA GLU A 121 -25.11 -16.33 -28.93
C GLU A 121 -24.69 -14.90 -28.59
N SER A 122 -23.62 -14.39 -29.23
CA SER A 122 -23.77 -13.26 -30.16
C SER A 122 -22.43 -12.89 -30.84
N GLN A 123 -22.42 -13.10 -32.16
CA GLN A 123 -21.71 -12.31 -33.17
C GLN A 123 -20.18 -12.46 -33.30
N CYS A 124 -19.81 -13.50 -34.05
CA CYS A 124 -18.97 -13.27 -35.23
C CYS A 124 -19.76 -12.40 -36.21
N GLU A 125 -19.52 -11.09 -36.22
CA GLU A 125 -19.81 -10.27 -37.40
C GLU A 125 -18.51 -9.59 -37.83
N SER A 126 -17.83 -10.25 -38.77
CA SER A 126 -16.83 -9.64 -39.62
C SER A 126 -17.52 -8.59 -40.49
N GLN A 127 -17.33 -7.32 -40.19
CA GLN A 127 -17.61 -6.26 -41.17
C GLN A 127 -16.31 -5.53 -41.49
N TYR A 128 -15.81 -5.84 -42.68
CA TYR A 128 -14.87 -5.01 -43.40
C TYR A 128 -15.53 -3.64 -43.62
N GLU A 129 -15.03 -2.60 -42.97
CA GLU A 129 -15.08 -1.25 -43.51
C GLU A 129 -13.68 -0.66 -43.50
N SER A 130 -13.00 -0.88 -44.63
CA SER A 130 -12.07 0.08 -45.21
C SER A 130 -12.71 1.46 -45.19
N GLU A 131 -12.18 2.41 -44.42
CA GLU A 131 -12.20 3.82 -44.79
C GLU A 131 -11.19 4.63 -43.96
N ARG A 132 -10.11 5.03 -44.65
CA ARG A 132 -9.61 6.41 -44.72
C ARG A 132 -9.27 7.10 -43.38
N GLY A 133 -8.02 6.94 -42.94
CA GLY A 133 -7.36 7.80 -41.97
C GLY A 133 -6.26 8.63 -42.65
N SER A 134 -6.59 9.88 -42.92
CA SER A 134 -5.86 10.90 -43.67
C SER A 134 -4.45 11.20 -43.17
N GLU A 135 -3.60 11.64 -44.11
CA GLU A 135 -2.38 12.42 -43.90
C GLU A 135 -2.51 13.42 -42.75
N TRP A 136 -1.52 13.41 -41.86
CA TRP A 136 -1.20 14.57 -41.04
C TRP A 136 0.04 15.22 -41.66
N GLU A 137 -0.14 16.45 -42.17
CA GLU A 137 0.95 17.42 -42.39
C GLU A 137 1.64 17.78 -41.06
#